data_AF-A0A6P0MIM5-F1
#
_entry.id   AF-A0A6P0MIM5-F1
#
_cell.length_a   1.000
_cell.length_b   1.000
_cell.length_c   1.000
_cell.angle_alpha   90.00
_cell.angle_beta   90.00
_cell.angle_gamma   90.00
#
_symmetry.space_group_name_H-M   'P 1'
#
loop_
_entity.id
_entity.type
_entity.pdbx_description
1 polymer ?
#
loop_
_entity_poly.entity_id
_entity_poly.type
_entity_poly.pdbx_seq_one_letter_code
_entity_poly.pdbx_strand_id
1 'polypeptide(L)'
;MLLKYNPRQCLPSAEDLPDSDDTPVDNELQDLIPGLLKAILALIWSQRMDWFFGVDMGIYSHPEEDAIVPDGFLSLGVPRIIDSDLRLSYVLWEEKEVPLLVLEVVSQTRRGEYSHKKQDYAQLGILYYAIYNPLRKRKPRLEVYQLEAGEYQLLEGEPVWLAKINLGIGKEQGTYQGITREWLYWYDEQGKRYLTPEETISATQQQLQSTENRALVAEKQLKQERQRAKRLEALLREAGIDLDDN
;
A
#
# COMPACT_ATOMS: atom_id res chain seq x y z
N MET A 1 20.15 -12.20 -11.49
CA MET A 1 21.00 -13.41 -11.39
C MET A 1 20.66 -14.00 -10.03
N LEU A 2 20.12 -15.23 -9.92
CA LEU A 2 19.85 -15.80 -8.59
C LEU A 2 21.19 -15.98 -7.85
N LEU A 3 21.30 -15.41 -6.65
CA LEU A 3 22.44 -15.61 -5.76
C LEU A 3 22.53 -17.12 -5.45
N LYS A 4 23.63 -17.75 -5.87
CA LYS A 4 23.83 -19.20 -5.68
C LYS A 4 24.44 -19.43 -4.29
N TYR A 5 23.59 -19.64 -3.30
CA TYR A 5 24.03 -20.00 -1.95
C TYR A 5 24.37 -21.49 -1.85
N ASN A 6 25.47 -21.83 -1.17
CA ASN A 6 25.90 -23.21 -0.95
C ASN A 6 25.26 -23.76 0.35
N PRO A 7 24.43 -24.82 0.29
CA PRO A 7 23.76 -25.37 1.47
C PRO A 7 24.70 -25.93 2.55
N ARG A 8 26.00 -26.10 2.25
CA ARG A 8 27.02 -26.56 3.20
C ARG A 8 27.68 -25.42 3.99
N GLN A 9 27.40 -24.16 3.66
CA GLN A 9 27.82 -23.03 4.46
C GLN A 9 26.80 -22.82 5.59
N CYS A 10 27.26 -22.80 6.83
CA CYS A 10 26.45 -22.32 7.95
C CYS A 10 26.35 -20.80 7.82
N LEU A 11 25.31 -20.33 7.13
CA LEU A 11 25.00 -18.90 7.02
C LEU A 11 24.24 -18.44 8.28
N PRO A 12 24.46 -17.21 8.76
CA PRO A 12 23.68 -16.63 9.84
C PRO A 12 22.21 -16.52 9.45
N SER A 13 21.32 -16.63 10.42
CA SER A 13 19.90 -16.34 10.26
C SER A 13 19.60 -14.86 10.52
N ALA A 14 18.37 -14.42 10.26
CA ALA A 14 17.93 -13.08 10.64
C ALA A 14 18.12 -12.77 12.14
N GLU A 15 18.05 -13.77 13.03
CA GLU A 15 18.25 -13.60 14.49
C GLU A 15 19.72 -13.34 14.86
N ASP A 16 20.66 -13.77 14.01
CA ASP A 16 22.10 -13.62 14.25
C ASP A 16 22.65 -12.28 13.71
N LEU A 17 21.83 -11.51 13.00
CA LEU A 17 22.20 -10.28 12.29
C LEU A 17 21.63 -9.03 12.96
N PRO A 18 22.32 -7.87 12.86
CA PRO A 18 21.75 -6.60 13.31
C PRO A 18 20.42 -6.28 12.63
N ASP A 19 19.45 -5.83 13.41
CA ASP A 19 18.12 -5.40 12.98
C ASP A 19 17.94 -3.86 13.05
N SER A 20 18.96 -3.13 13.51
CA SER A 20 19.04 -1.67 13.59
C SER A 20 20.36 -1.19 12.99
N ASP A 21 20.34 -0.04 12.31
CA ASP A 21 21.54 0.59 11.73
C ASP A 21 22.22 1.61 12.67
N ASP A 22 21.66 1.83 13.87
CA ASP A 22 22.12 2.76 14.91
C ASP A 22 22.39 4.20 14.42
N THR A 23 21.79 4.63 13.29
CA THR A 23 21.95 6.00 12.77
C THR A 23 20.84 6.96 13.22
N PRO A 24 21.15 8.17 13.74
CA PRO A 24 20.15 9.22 13.97
C PRO A 24 19.96 10.04 12.68
N VAL A 25 18.79 10.49 12.23
CA VAL A 25 17.38 10.42 12.60
C VAL A 25 16.68 10.41 11.25
N ASP A 26 15.78 9.48 10.98
CA ASP A 26 14.88 9.62 9.83
C ASP A 26 13.97 10.82 10.02
N ASN A 27 13.71 11.54 8.93
CA ASN A 27 12.71 12.59 8.99
C ASN A 27 11.30 11.98 8.90
N GLU A 28 10.30 12.70 9.41
CA GLU A 28 8.91 12.24 9.48
C GLU A 28 8.34 11.69 8.14
N LEU A 29 8.85 12.14 6.98
CA LEU A 29 8.40 11.62 5.68
C LEU A 29 9.01 10.28 5.29
N GLN A 30 10.21 9.96 5.77
CA GLN A 30 10.82 8.65 5.58
C GLN A 30 10.05 7.57 6.34
N ASP A 31 9.35 7.93 7.43
CA ASP A 31 8.42 7.02 8.11
C ASP A 31 7.01 7.02 7.45
N LEU A 32 6.39 8.20 7.30
CA LEU A 32 4.97 8.27 6.93
C LEU A 32 4.69 7.82 5.48
N ILE A 33 5.61 8.05 4.52
CA ILE A 33 5.39 7.68 3.12
C ILE A 33 5.38 6.15 2.91
N PRO A 34 6.42 5.40 3.28
CA PRO A 34 6.39 3.95 3.17
C PRO A 34 5.31 3.33 4.07
N GLY A 35 5.06 3.90 5.26
CA GLY A 35 3.94 3.51 6.12
C GLY A 35 2.58 3.62 5.43
N LEU A 36 2.31 4.74 4.74
CA LEU A 36 1.09 4.93 3.95
C LEU A 36 0.97 3.90 2.83
N LEU A 37 2.03 3.69 2.05
CA LEU A 37 2.03 2.72 0.95
C LEU A 37 1.79 1.30 1.46
N LYS A 38 2.41 0.91 2.58
CA LYS A 38 2.18 -0.38 3.25
C LYS A 38 0.75 -0.53 3.72
N ALA A 39 0.17 0.51 4.32
CA ALA A 39 -1.21 0.50 4.80
C ALA A 39 -2.22 0.32 3.65
N ILE A 40 -2.00 0.99 2.51
CA ILE A 40 -2.82 0.81 1.31
C ILE A 40 -2.69 -0.62 0.77
N LEU A 41 -1.47 -1.18 0.69
CA LEU A 41 -1.29 -2.59 0.27
C LEU A 41 -2.02 -3.54 1.22
N ALA A 42 -1.89 -3.36 2.54
CA ALA A 42 -2.57 -4.19 3.53
C ALA A 42 -4.09 -4.17 3.37
N LEU A 43 -4.67 -3.07 2.89
CA LEU A 43 -6.08 -2.94 2.58
C LEU A 43 -6.46 -3.66 1.27
N ILE A 44 -5.81 -3.32 0.15
CA ILE A 44 -6.19 -3.84 -1.18
C ILE A 44 -5.80 -5.31 -1.37
N TRP A 45 -4.78 -5.77 -0.64
CA TRP A 45 -4.28 -7.14 -0.63
C TRP A 45 -4.56 -7.85 0.71
N SER A 46 -5.65 -7.48 1.38
CA SER A 46 -6.02 -8.03 2.69
C SER A 46 -6.09 -9.56 2.73
N GLN A 47 -6.51 -10.20 1.64
CA GLN A 47 -6.60 -11.67 1.49
C GLN A 47 -5.36 -12.31 0.87
N ARG A 48 -4.37 -11.51 0.44
CA ARG A 48 -3.16 -11.98 -0.22
C ARG A 48 -2.07 -12.22 0.82
N MET A 49 -1.40 -13.38 0.74
CA MET A 49 -0.38 -13.83 1.70
C MET A 49 1.00 -14.08 1.09
N ASP A 50 1.18 -13.85 -0.21
CA ASP A 50 2.42 -14.02 -0.97
C ASP A 50 3.10 -12.67 -1.28
N TRP A 51 3.22 -11.79 -0.28
CA TRP A 51 3.91 -10.50 -0.42
C TRP A 51 4.43 -9.99 0.91
N PHE A 52 5.50 -9.20 0.90
CA PHE A 52 6.01 -8.51 2.07
C PHE A 52 6.42 -7.08 1.72
N PHE A 53 6.06 -6.12 2.57
CA PHE A 53 6.53 -4.73 2.47
C PHE A 53 7.30 -4.34 3.72
N GLY A 54 8.61 -4.20 3.57
CA GLY A 54 9.53 -3.72 4.60
C GLY A 54 9.58 -2.20 4.61
N VAL A 55 9.75 -1.64 5.80
CA VAL A 55 9.93 -0.19 6.05
C VAL A 55 11.11 -0.10 6.99
N ASP A 56 12.11 0.70 6.63
CA ASP A 56 13.35 0.87 7.40
C ASP A 56 13.92 -0.48 7.88
N MET A 57 14.10 -1.42 6.95
CA MET A 57 14.50 -2.79 7.24
C MET A 57 15.66 -3.21 6.36
N GLY A 58 16.73 -3.72 6.98
CA GLY A 58 17.93 -4.17 6.30
C GLY A 58 17.70 -5.36 5.37
N ILE A 59 18.20 -5.23 4.14
CA ILE A 59 18.30 -6.32 3.16
C ILE A 59 19.73 -6.86 3.19
N TYR A 60 19.88 -8.12 3.58
CA TYR A 60 21.18 -8.81 3.62
C TYR A 60 21.37 -9.68 2.38
N SER A 61 22.38 -9.34 1.57
CA SER A 61 22.78 -10.10 0.38
C SER A 61 23.91 -11.09 0.64
N HIS A 62 24.80 -10.78 1.58
CA HIS A 62 25.94 -11.59 1.97
C HIS A 62 26.14 -11.53 3.50
N PRO A 63 26.53 -12.64 4.16
CA PRO A 63 26.67 -12.69 5.63
C PRO A 63 27.83 -11.86 6.20
N GLU A 64 28.78 -11.46 5.37
CA GLU A 64 29.96 -10.67 5.75
C GLU A 64 29.88 -9.21 5.25
N GLU A 65 28.79 -8.84 4.58
CA GLU A 65 28.54 -7.48 4.10
C GLU A 65 27.46 -6.81 4.95
N ASP A 66 27.55 -5.49 5.10
CA ASP A 66 26.53 -4.71 5.77
C ASP A 66 25.21 -4.76 4.98
N ALA A 67 24.09 -4.71 5.69
CA ALA A 67 22.78 -4.62 5.05
C ALA A 67 22.60 -3.30 4.30
N ILE A 68 21.82 -3.35 3.23
CA ILE A 68 21.31 -2.14 2.59
C ILE A 68 19.93 -1.86 3.17
N VAL A 69 19.74 -0.64 3.71
CA VAL A 69 18.49 -0.21 4.33
C VAL A 69 17.77 0.81 3.42
N PRO A 70 16.72 0.40 2.70
CA PRO A 70 15.82 1.32 2.01
C PRO A 70 14.74 1.89 2.95
N ASP A 71 14.20 3.08 2.63
CA ASP A 71 13.04 3.61 3.37
C ASP A 71 11.81 2.70 3.21
N GLY A 72 11.68 2.00 2.08
CA GLY A 72 10.74 0.89 1.96
C GLY A 72 11.02 -0.02 0.77
N PHE A 73 10.52 -1.24 0.81
CA PHE A 73 10.63 -2.19 -0.30
C PHE A 73 9.46 -3.15 -0.36
N LEU A 74 9.20 -3.70 -1.55
CA LEU A 74 8.15 -4.70 -1.79
C LEU A 74 8.75 -5.95 -2.41
N SER A 75 8.48 -7.10 -1.78
CA SER A 75 8.74 -8.43 -2.32
C SER A 75 7.43 -9.17 -2.58
N LEU A 76 7.36 -9.93 -3.68
CA LEU A 76 6.22 -10.77 -4.06
C LEU A 76 6.68 -12.24 -4.11
N GLY A 77 5.78 -13.17 -3.81
CA GLY A 77 6.11 -14.61 -3.76
C GLY A 77 6.67 -15.09 -2.42
N VAL A 78 6.90 -14.17 -1.47
CA VAL A 78 7.32 -14.50 -0.09
C VAL A 78 6.14 -14.48 0.89
N PRO A 79 6.15 -15.27 1.97
CA PRO A 79 5.08 -15.26 2.96
C PRO A 79 4.90 -13.88 3.58
N ARG A 80 3.68 -13.36 3.65
CA ARG A 80 3.42 -12.06 4.31
C ARG A 80 3.75 -12.07 5.80
N ILE A 81 3.45 -13.18 6.45
CA ILE A 81 3.66 -13.43 7.88
C ILE A 81 4.40 -14.76 7.96
N ILE A 82 5.56 -14.77 8.63
CA ILE A 82 6.34 -15.98 8.85
C ILE A 82 5.91 -16.68 10.14
N ASP A 83 5.72 -15.91 11.22
CA ASP A 83 5.25 -16.36 12.54
C ASP A 83 4.77 -15.15 13.37
N SER A 84 4.64 -15.30 14.69
CA SER A 84 4.24 -14.25 15.62
C SER A 84 5.30 -13.18 15.88
N ASP A 85 6.57 -13.51 15.66
CA ASP A 85 7.71 -12.64 15.95
C ASP A 85 8.04 -11.74 14.75
N LEU A 86 7.46 -12.05 13.58
CA LEU A 86 7.60 -11.31 12.32
C LEU A 86 9.07 -11.28 11.86
N ARG A 87 9.35 -10.48 10.82
CA ARG A 87 10.70 -10.37 10.25
C ARG A 87 11.51 -9.34 11.00
N LEU A 88 12.70 -9.73 11.43
CA LEU A 88 13.73 -8.83 11.95
C LEU A 88 14.51 -8.15 10.83
N SER A 89 14.86 -8.91 9.80
CA SER A 89 15.57 -8.43 8.60
C SER A 89 15.13 -9.20 7.36
N TYR A 90 15.53 -8.73 6.18
CA TYR A 90 15.23 -9.39 4.91
C TYR A 90 16.48 -10.08 4.36
N VAL A 91 16.60 -11.36 4.69
CA VAL A 91 17.79 -12.16 4.42
C VAL A 91 17.64 -12.94 3.11
N LEU A 92 18.40 -12.57 2.06
CA LEU A 92 18.19 -13.10 0.71
C LEU A 92 18.42 -14.62 0.57
N TRP A 93 19.26 -15.23 1.40
CA TRP A 93 19.46 -16.68 1.39
C TRP A 93 18.36 -17.47 2.10
N GLU A 94 17.62 -16.83 3.00
CA GLU A 94 16.45 -17.41 3.67
C GLU A 94 15.19 -17.21 2.83
N GLU A 95 14.94 -15.96 2.39
CA GLU A 95 13.77 -15.56 1.60
C GLU A 95 13.81 -16.13 0.18
N LYS A 96 15.02 -16.29 -0.39
CA LYS A 96 15.28 -16.79 -1.76
C LYS A 96 14.63 -15.97 -2.88
N GLU A 97 14.11 -14.79 -2.53
CA GLU A 97 13.48 -13.85 -3.45
C GLU A 97 14.04 -12.46 -3.22
N VAL A 98 14.46 -11.81 -4.29
CA VAL A 98 14.95 -10.43 -4.26
C VAL A 98 13.74 -9.49 -4.27
N PRO A 99 13.74 -8.39 -3.48
CA PRO A 99 12.69 -7.39 -3.56
C PRO A 99 12.48 -6.91 -4.99
N LEU A 100 11.21 -6.76 -5.37
CA LEU A 100 10.82 -6.35 -6.71
C LEU A 100 10.87 -4.83 -6.86
N LEU A 101 10.62 -4.09 -5.78
CA LEU A 101 10.67 -2.63 -5.72
C LEU A 101 11.40 -2.19 -4.46
N VAL A 102 12.23 -1.16 -4.58
CA VAL A 102 12.74 -0.34 -3.47
C VAL A 102 12.31 1.12 -3.63
N LEU A 103 12.09 1.79 -2.51
CA LEU A 103 11.68 3.18 -2.39
C LEU A 103 12.69 3.94 -1.52
N GLU A 104 13.11 5.10 -2.02
CA GLU A 104 13.90 6.08 -1.25
C GLU A 104 13.18 7.44 -1.22
N VAL A 105 13.07 8.02 -0.04
CA VAL A 105 12.46 9.31 0.27
C VAL A 105 13.57 10.30 0.64
N VAL A 106 13.99 11.08 -0.35
CA VAL A 106 15.13 11.98 -0.23
C VAL A 106 14.78 13.20 0.62
N SER A 107 15.60 13.46 1.64
CA SER A 107 15.51 14.62 2.53
C SER A 107 16.51 15.72 2.16
N GLN A 108 16.74 16.71 3.05
CA GLN A 108 17.67 17.82 2.79
C GLN A 108 19.12 17.37 2.55
N THR A 109 19.56 16.29 3.20
CA THR A 109 20.85 15.65 2.97
C THR A 109 20.68 14.52 1.97
N ARG A 110 21.34 14.64 0.82
CA ARG A 110 21.42 13.53 -0.15
C ARG A 110 22.40 12.49 0.39
N ARG A 111 21.93 11.29 0.71
CA ARG A 111 22.75 10.18 1.23
C ARG A 111 23.11 9.16 0.14
N GLY A 112 23.37 9.63 -1.09
CA GLY A 112 23.86 8.77 -2.17
C GLY A 112 22.78 7.99 -2.92
N GLU A 113 21.51 8.38 -2.77
CA GLU A 113 20.34 7.73 -3.42
C GLU A 113 20.48 7.72 -4.96
N TYR A 114 21.24 8.67 -5.50
CA TYR A 114 21.50 8.82 -6.93
C TYR A 114 22.84 8.25 -7.41
N SER A 115 23.65 7.66 -6.51
CA SER A 115 24.96 7.10 -6.85
C SER A 115 25.10 5.66 -6.36
N HIS A 116 25.63 5.43 -5.15
CA HIS A 116 26.03 4.11 -4.68
C HIS A 116 24.82 3.18 -4.51
N LYS A 117 23.78 3.61 -3.78
CA LYS A 117 22.56 2.80 -3.58
C LYS A 117 21.93 2.34 -4.90
N LYS A 118 21.91 3.22 -5.92
CA LYS A 118 21.39 2.88 -7.25
C LYS A 118 22.18 1.74 -7.91
N GLN A 119 23.49 1.71 -7.74
CA GLN A 119 24.34 0.63 -8.26
C GLN A 119 24.14 -0.64 -7.44
N ASP A 120 24.06 -0.53 -6.12
CA ASP A 120 23.89 -1.67 -5.22
C ASP A 120 22.56 -2.39 -5.50
N TYR A 121 21.45 -1.65 -5.63
CA TYR A 121 20.15 -2.21 -6.02
C TYR A 121 20.16 -2.87 -7.40
N ALA A 122 20.89 -2.31 -8.36
CA ALA A 122 21.05 -2.91 -9.68
C ALA A 122 21.86 -4.22 -9.62
N GLN A 123 22.91 -4.28 -8.79
CA GLN A 123 23.72 -5.49 -8.59
C GLN A 123 22.90 -6.61 -7.91
N LEU A 124 22.04 -6.26 -6.95
CA LEU A 124 21.10 -7.20 -6.35
C LEU A 124 20.03 -7.69 -7.34
N GLY A 125 19.77 -6.93 -8.41
CA GLY A 125 18.78 -7.28 -9.43
C GLY A 125 17.37 -6.80 -9.08
N ILE A 126 17.23 -5.78 -8.23
CA ILE A 126 15.94 -5.22 -7.85
C ILE A 126 15.32 -4.54 -9.08
N LEU A 127 14.13 -5.00 -9.47
CA LEU A 127 13.55 -4.62 -10.76
C LEU A 127 13.14 -3.15 -10.82
N TYR A 128 12.50 -2.64 -9.77
CA TYR A 128 12.00 -1.27 -9.74
C TYR A 128 12.69 -0.46 -8.65
N TYR A 129 13.07 0.77 -8.98
CA TYR A 129 13.63 1.70 -8.02
C TYR A 129 12.87 3.03 -8.07
N ALA A 130 12.11 3.32 -7.02
CA ALA A 130 11.38 4.56 -6.87
C ALA A 130 12.16 5.54 -5.99
N ILE A 131 12.28 6.78 -6.44
CA ILE A 131 12.88 7.87 -5.67
C ILE A 131 11.86 9.00 -5.57
N TYR A 132 11.48 9.34 -4.35
CA TYR A 132 10.63 10.48 -4.06
C TYR A 132 11.42 11.59 -3.38
N ASN A 133 11.40 12.80 -3.94
CA ASN A 133 12.03 13.97 -3.37
C ASN A 133 11.03 15.13 -3.36
N PRO A 134 10.37 15.40 -2.21
CA PRO A 134 9.35 16.44 -2.09
C PRO A 134 9.92 17.86 -2.25
N LEU A 135 11.23 18.03 -2.05
CA LEU A 135 11.90 19.33 -2.09
C LEU A 135 12.26 19.79 -3.51
N ARG A 136 12.14 18.91 -4.52
CA ARG A 136 12.40 19.26 -5.91
C ARG A 136 11.41 20.31 -6.42
N LYS A 137 11.97 21.33 -7.08
CA LYS A 137 11.23 22.43 -7.73
C LYS A 137 11.26 22.38 -9.27
N ARG A 138 12.33 21.83 -9.86
CA ARG A 138 12.58 21.86 -11.32
C ARG A 138 12.51 20.50 -12.01
N LYS A 139 12.68 19.42 -11.25
CA LYS A 139 12.61 18.04 -11.73
C LYS A 139 11.36 17.36 -11.16
N PRO A 140 10.88 16.27 -11.77
CA PRO A 140 9.83 15.44 -11.18
C PRO A 140 10.18 15.07 -9.74
N ARG A 141 9.18 15.15 -8.86
CA ARG A 141 9.31 14.77 -7.44
C ARG A 141 9.33 13.26 -7.25
N LEU A 142 8.73 12.50 -8.16
CA LEU A 142 8.79 11.04 -8.20
C LEU A 142 9.51 10.65 -9.48
N GLU A 143 10.56 9.84 -9.35
CA GLU A 143 11.24 9.15 -10.44
C GLU A 143 11.15 7.66 -10.17
N VAL A 144 10.79 6.88 -11.19
CA VAL A 144 10.68 5.42 -11.07
C VAL A 144 11.52 4.83 -12.18
N TYR A 145 12.45 3.96 -11.80
CA TYR A 145 13.34 3.29 -12.73
C TYR A 145 13.02 1.81 -12.81
N GLN A 146 13.23 1.22 -13.99
CA GLN A 146 13.19 -0.22 -14.21
C GLN A 146 14.59 -0.72 -14.59
N LEU A 147 15.03 -1.83 -13.98
CA LEU A 147 16.29 -2.47 -14.29
C LEU A 147 16.19 -3.23 -15.61
N GLU A 148 16.99 -2.83 -16.60
CA GLU A 148 17.08 -3.46 -17.91
C GLU A 148 18.54 -3.64 -18.30
N ALA A 149 18.93 -4.87 -18.63
CA ALA A 149 20.31 -5.23 -19.00
C ALA A 149 21.38 -4.76 -17.98
N GLY A 150 21.03 -4.70 -16.69
CA GLY A 150 21.94 -4.28 -15.61
C GLY A 150 21.95 -2.77 -15.34
N GLU A 151 21.18 -1.96 -16.08
CA GLU A 151 21.08 -0.53 -15.89
C GLU A 151 19.64 -0.07 -15.65
N TYR A 152 19.48 0.93 -14.79
CA TYR A 152 18.17 1.49 -14.47
C TYR A 152 17.73 2.55 -15.48
N GLN A 153 16.69 2.22 -16.25
CA GLN A 153 16.04 3.12 -17.20
C GLN A 153 14.86 3.84 -16.55
N LEU A 154 14.70 5.13 -16.79
CA LEU A 154 13.59 5.92 -16.24
C LEU A 154 12.28 5.51 -16.94
N LEU A 155 11.25 5.18 -16.16
CA LEU A 155 9.90 4.97 -16.66
C LEU A 155 9.15 6.30 -16.76
N GLU A 156 8.38 6.45 -17.83
CA GLU A 156 7.48 7.58 -18.03
C GLU A 156 6.07 7.27 -17.51
N GLY A 157 5.32 8.32 -17.15
CA GLY A 157 3.93 8.22 -16.70
C GLY A 157 3.68 8.88 -15.35
N GLU A 158 2.42 9.23 -15.11
CA GLU A 158 1.93 9.70 -13.81
C GLU A 158 0.43 9.33 -13.69
N PRO A 159 0.09 8.23 -12.98
CA PRO A 159 0.98 7.31 -12.26
C PRO A 159 1.88 6.47 -13.19
N VAL A 160 3.02 5.99 -12.66
CA VAL A 160 3.90 5.05 -13.35
C VAL A 160 3.40 3.63 -13.13
N TRP A 161 3.09 2.89 -14.19
CA TRP A 161 2.60 1.50 -14.11
C TRP A 161 3.75 0.50 -13.93
N LEU A 162 3.68 -0.30 -12.86
CA LEU A 162 4.66 -1.34 -12.53
C LEU A 162 4.11 -2.71 -12.93
N ALA A 163 4.34 -3.10 -14.18
CA ALA A 163 3.72 -4.27 -14.79
C ALA A 163 3.96 -5.59 -14.03
N LYS A 164 5.11 -5.78 -13.37
CA LYS A 164 5.35 -7.00 -12.56
C LYS A 164 4.65 -7.00 -11.20
N ILE A 165 4.20 -5.83 -10.73
CA ILE A 165 3.46 -5.67 -9.47
C ILE A 165 1.94 -5.62 -9.73
N ASN A 166 1.52 -5.28 -10.95
CA ASN A 166 0.13 -4.99 -11.32
C ASN A 166 -0.47 -3.83 -10.51
N LEU A 167 0.35 -2.81 -10.24
CA LEU A 167 -0.05 -1.56 -9.59
C LEU A 167 0.66 -0.38 -10.24
N GLY A 168 0.02 0.78 -10.25
CA GLY A 168 0.66 2.05 -10.54
C GLY A 168 1.16 2.71 -9.25
N ILE A 169 2.25 3.47 -9.32
CA ILE A 169 2.71 4.34 -8.25
C ILE A 169 2.72 5.79 -8.73
N GLY A 170 2.16 6.68 -7.93
CA GLY A 170 2.00 8.08 -8.30
C GLY A 170 1.90 8.99 -7.09
N LYS A 171 1.72 10.28 -7.35
CA LYS A 171 1.63 11.32 -6.32
C LYS A 171 0.34 12.12 -6.48
N GLU A 172 -0.32 12.40 -5.37
CA GLU A 172 -1.56 13.18 -5.34
C GLU A 172 -1.65 13.98 -4.04
N GLN A 173 -2.42 15.08 -4.06
CA GLN A 173 -2.76 15.79 -2.82
C GLN A 173 -3.80 14.97 -2.05
N GLY A 174 -3.55 14.74 -0.77
CA GLY A 174 -4.49 14.07 0.11
C GLY A 174 -4.17 14.33 1.57
N THR A 175 -4.99 13.74 2.44
CA THR A 175 -4.83 13.82 3.89
C THR A 175 -4.53 12.43 4.42
N TYR A 176 -3.46 12.31 5.21
CA TYR A 176 -3.08 11.08 5.91
C TYR A 176 -2.64 11.46 7.32
N GLN A 177 -3.18 10.79 8.33
CA GLN A 177 -2.96 11.12 9.74
C GLN A 177 -3.21 12.61 10.07
N GLY A 178 -4.21 13.21 9.40
CA GLY A 178 -4.57 14.62 9.57
C GLY A 178 -3.64 15.63 8.86
N ILE A 179 -2.62 15.18 8.14
CA ILE A 179 -1.68 16.04 7.43
C ILE A 179 -2.05 16.09 5.94
N THR A 180 -2.43 17.29 5.47
CA THR A 180 -2.77 17.52 4.06
C THR A 180 -1.54 17.95 3.27
N ARG A 181 -1.13 17.13 2.30
CA ARG A 181 0.02 17.39 1.42
C ARG A 181 0.01 16.48 0.20
N GLU A 182 1.04 16.61 -0.63
CA GLU A 182 1.36 15.61 -1.64
C GLU A 182 1.89 14.35 -0.95
N TRP A 183 1.28 13.21 -1.28
CA TRP A 183 1.64 11.88 -0.80
C TRP A 183 1.85 10.93 -1.98
N LEU A 184 2.47 9.79 -1.72
CA LEU A 184 2.52 8.68 -2.68
C LEU A 184 1.36 7.72 -2.46
N TYR A 185 0.81 7.21 -3.56
CA TYR A 185 -0.28 6.25 -3.54
C TYR A 185 -0.07 5.14 -4.57
N TRP A 186 -0.77 4.03 -4.33
CA TRP A 186 -0.97 2.99 -5.33
C TRP A 186 -2.18 3.32 -6.21
N TYR A 187 -2.13 2.88 -7.46
CA TYR A 187 -3.15 3.09 -8.48
C TYR A 187 -3.51 1.75 -9.14
N ASP A 188 -4.75 1.62 -9.57
CA ASP A 188 -5.18 0.49 -10.41
C ASP A 188 -4.77 0.68 -11.89
N GLU A 189 -5.07 -0.32 -12.73
CA GLU A 189 -4.73 -0.33 -14.15
C GLU A 189 -5.42 0.80 -14.94
N GLN A 190 -6.54 1.33 -14.42
CA GLN A 190 -7.24 2.47 -15.02
C GLN A 190 -6.67 3.81 -14.58
N GLY A 191 -5.60 3.81 -13.77
CA GLY A 191 -4.98 5.02 -13.22
C GLY A 191 -5.81 5.65 -12.10
N LYS A 192 -6.71 4.90 -11.46
CA LYS A 192 -7.47 5.37 -10.31
C LYS A 192 -6.72 5.05 -9.02
N ARG A 193 -6.56 6.08 -8.19
CA ARG A 193 -5.92 5.99 -6.88
C ARG A 193 -6.69 5.06 -5.94
N TYR A 194 -5.97 4.17 -5.26
CA TYR A 194 -6.53 3.41 -4.13
C TYR A 194 -6.67 4.32 -2.90
N LEU A 195 -7.79 4.16 -2.20
CA LEU A 195 -8.09 4.92 -1.00
C LEU A 195 -7.19 4.48 0.16
N THR A 196 -6.87 5.42 1.05
CA THR A 196 -6.26 5.10 2.34
C THR A 196 -7.26 4.37 3.24
N PRO A 197 -6.79 3.74 4.33
CA PRO A 197 -7.70 3.20 5.35
C PRO A 197 -8.65 4.28 5.92
N GLU A 198 -8.16 5.49 6.17
CA GLU A 198 -8.95 6.61 6.70
C GLU A 198 -10.05 7.04 5.72
N GLU A 199 -9.70 7.16 4.43
CA GLU A 199 -10.64 7.48 3.36
C GLU A 199 -11.69 6.38 3.18
N THR A 200 -11.28 5.11 3.27
CA THR A 200 -12.17 3.96 3.16
C THR A 200 -13.18 3.91 4.32
N ILE A 201 -12.73 4.15 5.55
CA ILE A 201 -13.59 4.24 6.73
C ILE A 201 -14.60 5.38 6.55
N SER A 202 -14.12 6.56 6.16
CA SER A 202 -14.97 7.75 5.98
C SER A 202 -16.03 7.53 4.89
N ALA A 203 -15.64 6.98 3.75
CA ALA A 203 -16.57 6.65 2.66
C ALA A 203 -17.63 5.62 3.09
N THR A 204 -17.20 4.58 3.83
CA THR A 204 -18.11 3.54 4.34
C THR A 204 -19.10 4.11 5.36
N GLN A 205 -18.65 4.98 6.26
CA GLN A 205 -19.51 5.64 7.26
C GLN A 205 -20.56 6.54 6.58
N GLN A 206 -20.15 7.34 5.59
CA GLN A 206 -21.08 8.17 4.82
C GLN A 206 -22.11 7.33 4.07
N GLN A 207 -21.69 6.22 3.47
CA GLN A 207 -22.58 5.30 2.79
C GLN A 207 -23.58 4.66 3.76
N LEU A 208 -23.12 4.20 4.92
CA LEU A 208 -23.96 3.61 5.95
C LEU A 208 -25.02 4.60 6.43
N GLN A 209 -24.61 5.82 6.79
CA GLN A 209 -25.52 6.86 7.24
C GLN A 209 -26.56 7.23 6.17
N SER A 210 -26.15 7.28 4.90
CA SER A 210 -27.07 7.48 3.77
C SER A 210 -28.09 6.34 3.65
N THR A 211 -27.65 5.08 3.78
CA THR A 211 -28.55 3.92 3.73
C THR A 211 -29.52 3.86 4.91
N GLU A 212 -29.07 4.20 6.12
CA GLU A 212 -29.93 4.27 7.31
C GLU A 212 -31.01 5.34 7.16
N ASN A 213 -30.64 6.53 6.70
CA ASN A 213 -31.59 7.60 6.42
C ASN A 213 -32.63 7.19 5.38
N ARG A 214 -32.21 6.50 4.31
CA ARG A 214 -33.13 5.98 3.29
C ARG A 214 -34.07 4.90 3.85
N ALA A 215 -33.56 4.01 4.69
CA ALA A 215 -34.37 2.99 5.35
C ALA A 215 -35.43 3.61 6.28
N LEU A 216 -35.05 4.63 7.06
CA LEU A 216 -35.98 5.34 7.96
C LEU A 216 -37.10 6.05 7.19
N VAL A 217 -36.76 6.70 6.07
CA VAL A 217 -37.76 7.36 5.21
C VAL A 217 -38.71 6.34 4.59
N ALA A 218 -38.18 5.23 4.08
CA ALA A 218 -38.99 4.14 3.52
C ALA A 218 -39.92 3.52 4.57
N GLU A 219 -39.44 3.29 5.80
CA GLU A 219 -40.26 2.76 6.88
C GLU A 219 -41.39 3.73 7.27
N LYS A 220 -41.10 5.03 7.32
CA LYS A 220 -42.10 6.07 7.59
C LYS A 220 -43.17 6.11 6.50
N GLN A 221 -42.77 6.02 5.23
CA GLN A 221 -43.71 5.96 4.10
C GLN A 221 -44.56 4.68 4.16
N LEU A 222 -43.96 3.52 4.43
CA LEU A 222 -44.69 2.26 4.56
C LEU A 222 -45.72 2.31 5.71
N LYS A 223 -45.35 2.91 6.85
CA LYS A 223 -46.30 3.12 7.97
C LYS A 223 -47.45 4.04 7.57
N GLN A 224 -47.17 5.13 6.84
CA GLN A 224 -48.20 6.05 6.36
C GLN A 224 -49.15 5.37 5.35
N GLU A 225 -48.63 4.62 4.39
CA GLU A 225 -49.44 3.90 3.41
C GLU A 225 -50.29 2.81 4.08
N ARG A 226 -49.73 2.06 5.04
CA ARG A 226 -50.53 1.11 5.84
C ARG A 226 -51.65 1.79 6.62
N GLN A 227 -51.40 2.97 7.20
CA GLN A 227 -52.43 3.74 7.91
C GLN A 227 -53.50 4.30 6.96
N ARG A 228 -53.14 4.67 5.73
CA ARG A 228 -54.08 5.12 4.69
C ARG A 228 -54.92 3.97 4.19
N ALA A 229 -54.31 2.83 3.88
CA ALA A 229 -55.00 1.62 3.45
C ALA A 229 -56.03 1.17 4.51
N LYS A 230 -55.64 1.10 5.79
CA LYS A 230 -56.57 0.76 6.89
C LYS A 230 -57.72 1.75 7.03
N ARG A 231 -57.48 3.05 6.85
CA ARG A 231 -58.54 4.07 6.90
C ARG A 231 -59.50 3.95 5.72
N LEU A 232 -58.98 3.68 4.53
CA LEU A 232 -59.79 3.47 3.34
C LEU A 232 -60.66 2.21 3.48
N GLU A 233 -60.09 1.12 3.99
CA GLU A 233 -60.81 -0.12 4.27
C GLU A 233 -61.98 0.11 5.25
N ALA A 234 -61.75 0.87 6.33
CA ALA A 234 -62.80 1.21 7.29
C ALA A 234 -63.93 2.05 6.66
N LEU A 235 -63.59 3.06 5.85
CA LEU A 235 -64.57 3.90 5.14
C LEU A 235 -65.40 3.10 4.12
N LEU A 236 -64.78 2.16 3.42
CA LEU A 236 -65.47 1.29 2.46
C LEU A 236 -66.47 0.36 3.16
N ARG A 237 -66.09 -0.21 4.31
CA ARG A 237 -67.01 -1.00 5.15
C ARG A 237 -68.18 -0.17 5.68
N GLU A 238 -67.94 1.05 6.16
CA GLU A 238 -69.00 1.97 6.59
C GLU A 238 -69.97 2.34 5.45
N ALA A 239 -69.46 2.44 4.22
CA ALA A 239 -70.26 2.69 3.03
C ALA A 239 -71.05 1.45 2.53
N GLY A 240 -70.93 0.30 3.21
CA GLY A 240 -71.62 -0.94 2.84
C GLY A 240 -71.03 -1.67 1.64
N ILE A 241 -69.79 -1.35 1.27
CA ILE A 241 -69.03 -2.04 0.21
C ILE A 241 -68.27 -3.19 0.87
N ASP A 242 -68.69 -4.42 0.60
CA ASP A 242 -68.00 -5.60 1.10
C ASP A 242 -66.70 -5.81 0.31
N LEU A 243 -65.59 -5.98 1.03
CA LEU A 243 -64.25 -6.16 0.46
C LEU A 243 -63.82 -7.64 0.42
N ASP A 244 -64.68 -8.54 0.91
CA ASP A 244 -64.42 -9.99 0.97
C ASP A 244 -64.90 -10.76 -0.28
N ASP A 245 -65.39 -10.09 -1.33
CA ASP A 245 -65.68 -10.72 -2.64
C ASP A 245 -64.41 -10.87 -3.49
N ASN A 246 -63.56 -11.84 -3.12
CA ASN A 246 -62.72 -12.62 -4.05
C ASN A 246 -62.16 -13.91 -3.41
#